data_AF-A0A292S8X5-F1
#
_entry.id   AF-A0A292S8X5-F1
#
_cell.length_a   1.000
_cell.length_b   1.000
_cell.length_c   1.000
_cell.angle_alpha   90.00
_cell.angle_beta   90.00
_cell.angle_gamma   90.00
#
_symmetry.space_group_name_H-M   'P 1'
#
loop_
_entity.id
_entity.type
_entity.pdbx_description
1 polymer ?
#
loop_
_entity_poly.entity_id
_entity_poly.type
_entity_poly.pdbx_seq_one_letter_code
_entity_poly.pdbx_strand_id
1 'polypeptide(L)'
;MSNFEKKIIESIENEFENNILLPDYESIMLYLYYIVVYTGQCNIMFCNSFIQEAIQLLKNSLILYKKGFFDCAFYSIRQSSEVMDSMLYLAKSPSEKVNDWKSKSYFPVDSKVRQQLEKISNDYKEIKSLLPDFFRHHEELIIKIHKIIHKQGFDTFYQLRTPINRKITNYSQEDEIALFLETLKYTIGKLLILIVILDPMCLALADENVNGKINMNLMTEPIDTTFFENILGLSDIVSKIKSSNYYKDFVSYFEEKEEMLPVTYSVIREQFWNIDKLNEIENQFHMLSTDEKFMFNILKSGIKASLFYYAGGLGWYSTSNMSNLKEFSVNTIDFQNYAKSRESFNQKRKNVYISVIKQSKDDFLFIEHNMPFNKDEINKLLELEKKHLEYLEKCEYEMDKILNL
;
A
#
# COMPACT_ATOMS: atom_id res chain seq x y z
N MET A 1 32.61 17.33 -32.40
CA MET A 1 31.36 16.83 -33.02
C MET A 1 30.80 17.93 -33.90
N SER A 2 30.71 17.68 -35.21
CA SER A 2 30.15 18.60 -36.18
C SER A 2 28.64 18.78 -35.97
N ASN A 3 28.09 19.86 -36.51
CA ASN A 3 26.63 20.10 -36.47
C ASN A 3 25.85 19.01 -37.24
N PHE A 4 26.50 18.37 -38.22
CA PHE A 4 25.93 17.25 -38.96
C PHE A 4 25.86 15.97 -38.12
N GLU A 5 26.93 15.65 -37.39
CA GLU A 5 26.96 14.51 -36.47
C GLU A 5 25.92 14.65 -35.34
N LYS A 6 25.71 15.87 -34.82
CA LYS A 6 24.64 16.15 -33.85
C LYS A 6 23.25 15.83 -34.41
N LYS A 7 22.96 16.27 -35.64
CA LYS A 7 21.69 15.98 -36.30
C LYS A 7 21.50 14.49 -36.60
N ILE A 8 22.57 13.76 -36.89
CA ILE A 8 22.51 12.30 -37.04
C ILE A 8 22.15 11.65 -35.70
N ILE A 9 22.80 12.04 -34.60
CA ILE A 9 22.51 11.51 -33.27
C ILE A 9 21.07 11.81 -32.87
N GLU A 10 20.61 13.06 -33.02
CA GLU A 10 19.22 13.44 -32.78
C GLU A 10 18.24 12.62 -33.65
N SER A 11 18.60 12.32 -34.90
CA SER A 11 17.78 11.46 -35.76
C SER A 11 17.73 10.01 -35.31
N ILE A 12 18.82 9.47 -34.75
CA ILE A 12 18.88 8.10 -34.20
C ILE A 12 18.08 8.00 -32.91
N GLU A 13 18.24 8.99 -32.02
CA GLU A 13 17.50 9.06 -30.75
C GLU A 13 15.98 9.09 -30.97
N ASN A 14 15.54 9.71 -32.06
CA ASN A 14 14.12 9.85 -32.41
C ASN A 14 13.64 8.85 -33.48
N GLU A 15 14.49 7.94 -33.98
CA GLU A 15 14.17 7.04 -35.12
C GLU A 15 12.94 6.16 -34.85
N PHE A 16 12.80 5.73 -33.60
CA PHE A 16 11.69 4.88 -33.13
C PHE A 16 10.72 5.62 -32.21
N GLU A 17 10.95 6.91 -31.92
CA GLU A 17 9.96 7.83 -31.34
C GLU A 17 8.90 8.19 -32.41
N ASN A 18 8.27 7.18 -32.98
CA ASN A 18 6.98 7.39 -33.59
C ASN A 18 5.97 7.47 -32.45
N ASN A 19 5.04 8.41 -32.52
CA ASN A 19 3.92 8.58 -31.58
C ASN A 19 3.05 7.31 -31.51
N ILE A 20 3.56 6.23 -30.90
CA ILE A 20 2.81 5.01 -30.64
C ILE A 20 1.74 5.42 -29.64
N LEU A 21 0.53 5.60 -30.16
CA LEU A 21 -0.66 5.77 -29.35
C LEU A 21 -0.93 4.43 -28.70
N LEU A 22 -0.48 4.28 -27.45
CA LEU A 22 -0.78 3.14 -26.62
C LEU A 22 -2.16 3.38 -25.99
N PRO A 23 -3.19 2.57 -26.32
CA PRO A 23 -4.48 2.65 -25.67
C PRO A 23 -4.33 2.52 -24.14
N ASP A 24 -5.19 3.19 -23.39
CA ASP A 24 -5.23 3.12 -21.92
C ASP A 24 -3.92 3.55 -21.21
N TYR A 25 -2.96 4.18 -21.89
CA TYR A 25 -1.67 4.53 -21.27
C TYR A 25 -1.84 5.39 -20.01
N GLU A 26 -2.65 6.45 -20.09
CA GLU A 26 -2.84 7.37 -18.97
C GLU A 26 -3.57 6.70 -17.81
N SER A 27 -4.63 5.93 -18.09
CA SER A 27 -5.38 5.24 -17.06
C SER A 27 -4.55 4.17 -16.35
N ILE A 28 -3.77 3.36 -17.08
CA ILE A 28 -2.89 2.35 -16.48
C ILE A 28 -1.71 3.02 -15.74
N MET A 29 -1.14 4.09 -16.28
CA MET A 29 -0.05 4.81 -15.60
C MET A 29 -0.53 5.43 -14.28
N LEU A 30 -1.71 6.07 -14.29
CA LEU A 30 -2.32 6.61 -13.08
C LEU A 30 -2.67 5.49 -12.11
N TYR A 31 -3.20 4.37 -12.59
CA TYR A 31 -3.45 3.19 -11.76
C TYR A 31 -2.16 2.73 -11.06
N LEU A 32 -1.08 2.54 -11.80
CA LEU A 32 0.23 2.15 -11.24
C LEU A 32 0.84 3.22 -10.33
N TYR A 33 0.48 4.49 -10.51
CA TYR A 33 0.89 5.58 -9.62
C TYR A 33 0.12 5.54 -8.29
N TYR A 34 -1.19 5.31 -8.35
CA TYR A 34 -2.08 5.33 -7.18
C TYR A 34 -2.22 3.98 -6.46
N ILE A 35 -1.77 2.87 -7.05
CA ILE A 35 -1.74 1.58 -6.38
C ILE A 35 -0.75 1.64 -5.20
N VAL A 36 -1.28 1.94 -4.02
CA VAL A 36 -0.56 1.92 -2.75
C VAL A 36 -0.78 0.54 -2.16
N VAL A 37 0.18 -0.35 -2.36
CA VAL A 37 0.12 -1.70 -1.79
C VAL A 37 1.36 -1.94 -0.95
N TYR A 38 1.11 -2.15 0.33
CA TYR A 38 2.10 -2.42 1.36
C TYR A 38 1.60 -3.55 2.26
N THR A 39 2.51 -4.41 2.71
CA THR A 39 2.25 -5.30 3.83
C THR A 39 2.75 -4.67 5.13
N GLY A 40 1.89 -4.71 6.13
CA GLY A 40 2.14 -4.32 7.52
C GLY A 40 2.91 -5.37 8.32
N GLN A 41 3.14 -6.56 7.77
CA GLN A 41 3.71 -7.69 8.52
C GLN A 41 5.21 -7.48 8.79
N CYS A 42 5.55 -7.28 10.07
CA CYS A 42 6.91 -6.97 10.53
C CYS A 42 7.99 -7.96 10.04
N ASN A 43 7.69 -9.26 10.03
CA ASN A 43 8.61 -10.33 9.64
C ASN A 43 8.92 -10.35 8.14
N ILE A 44 8.09 -9.72 7.30
CA ILE A 44 8.24 -9.71 5.84
C ILE A 44 8.23 -8.30 5.24
N MET A 45 8.44 -7.25 6.04
CA MET A 45 8.47 -5.86 5.55
C MET A 45 9.45 -5.63 4.40
N PHE A 46 10.50 -6.45 4.26
CA PHE A 46 11.40 -6.38 3.11
C PHE A 46 10.71 -6.61 1.76
N CYS A 47 9.55 -7.30 1.76
CA CYS A 47 8.74 -7.54 0.55
C CYS A 47 8.19 -6.25 -0.04
N ASN A 48 7.99 -5.21 0.77
CA ASN A 48 7.55 -3.91 0.27
C ASN A 48 8.51 -3.35 -0.79
N SER A 49 9.83 -3.57 -0.65
CA SER A 49 10.80 -3.17 -1.67
C SER A 49 10.63 -3.92 -2.99
N PHE A 50 10.24 -5.21 -2.94
CA PHE A 50 9.97 -5.99 -4.15
C PHE A 50 8.68 -5.55 -4.84
N ILE A 51 7.63 -5.25 -4.07
CA ILE A 51 6.36 -4.73 -4.59
C ILE A 51 6.61 -3.39 -5.32
N GLN A 52 7.35 -2.48 -4.70
CA GLN A 52 7.68 -1.18 -5.29
C GLN A 52 8.55 -1.33 -6.54
N GLU A 53 9.54 -2.23 -6.53
CA GLU A 53 10.37 -2.53 -7.72
C GLU A 53 9.52 -3.11 -8.87
N ALA A 54 8.62 -4.05 -8.58
CA ALA A 54 7.70 -4.61 -9.57
C ALA A 54 6.81 -3.53 -10.20
N ILE A 55 6.19 -2.67 -9.38
CA ILE A 55 5.38 -1.54 -9.86
C ILE A 55 6.23 -0.58 -10.71
N GLN A 56 7.47 -0.29 -10.31
CA GLN A 56 8.37 0.57 -11.06
C GLN A 56 8.74 -0.04 -12.43
N LEU A 57 8.98 -1.34 -12.49
CA LEU A 57 9.23 -2.06 -13.74
C LEU A 57 8.01 -2.00 -14.68
N LEU A 58 6.79 -2.11 -14.15
CA LEU A 58 5.56 -1.96 -14.94
C LEU A 58 5.40 -0.53 -15.48
N LYS A 59 5.69 0.51 -14.67
CA LYS A 59 5.72 1.91 -15.12
C LYS A 59 6.77 2.13 -16.21
N ASN A 60 7.97 1.58 -16.01
CA ASN A 60 9.06 1.66 -16.98
C ASN A 60 8.67 0.99 -18.29
N SER A 61 7.96 -0.14 -18.26
CA SER A 61 7.51 -0.83 -19.47
C SER A 61 6.65 0.06 -20.36
N LEU A 62 5.69 0.80 -19.79
CA LEU A 62 4.82 1.74 -20.51
C LEU A 62 5.63 2.86 -21.17
N ILE A 63 6.59 3.43 -20.44
CA ILE A 63 7.45 4.51 -20.92
C ILE A 63 8.36 4.01 -22.05
N LEU A 64 9.01 2.87 -21.86
CA LEU A 64 9.90 2.25 -22.84
C LEU A 64 9.15 1.88 -24.11
N TYR A 65 7.93 1.34 -23.98
CA TYR A 65 7.12 0.97 -25.13
C TYR A 65 6.76 2.19 -25.98
N LYS A 66 6.35 3.30 -25.34
CA LYS A 66 6.07 4.57 -26.04
C LYS A 66 7.28 5.16 -26.74
N LYS A 67 8.48 4.97 -26.18
CA LYS A 67 9.75 5.39 -26.79
C LYS A 67 10.23 4.46 -27.90
N GLY A 68 9.48 3.39 -28.20
CA GLY A 68 9.83 2.43 -29.24
C GLY A 68 10.79 1.32 -28.80
N PHE A 69 11.19 1.28 -27.52
CA PHE A 69 12.05 0.23 -26.94
C PHE A 69 11.23 -1.01 -26.54
N PHE A 70 10.57 -1.65 -27.51
CA PHE A 70 9.56 -2.68 -27.27
C PHE A 70 10.08 -3.92 -26.52
N ASP A 71 11.30 -4.41 -26.83
CA ASP A 71 11.89 -5.56 -26.16
C ASP A 71 12.29 -5.25 -24.73
N CYS A 72 12.84 -4.06 -24.48
CA CYS A 72 13.07 -3.57 -23.13
C CYS A 72 11.75 -3.44 -22.36
N ALA A 73 10.69 -2.97 -23.00
CA ALA A 73 9.38 -2.86 -22.39
C ALA A 73 8.81 -4.24 -22.00
N PHE A 74 8.82 -5.21 -22.92
CA PHE A 74 8.44 -6.59 -22.63
C PHE A 74 9.32 -7.23 -21.54
N TYR A 75 10.62 -6.96 -21.58
CA TYR A 75 11.55 -7.42 -20.56
C TYR A 75 11.20 -6.86 -19.18
N SER A 76 10.85 -5.57 -19.08
CA SER A 76 10.41 -4.98 -17.82
C SER A 76 9.12 -5.64 -17.27
N ILE A 77 8.15 -5.99 -18.12
CA ILE A 77 6.96 -6.73 -17.68
C ILE A 77 7.35 -8.13 -17.16
N ARG A 78 8.18 -8.86 -17.93
CA ARG A 78 8.66 -10.18 -17.52
C ARG A 78 9.39 -10.10 -16.18
N GLN A 79 10.32 -9.16 -16.05
CA GLN A 79 11.12 -8.95 -14.84
C GLN A 79 10.24 -8.60 -13.65
N SER A 80 9.19 -7.78 -13.82
CA SER A 80 8.21 -7.52 -12.77
C SER A 80 7.57 -8.81 -12.26
N SER A 81 7.17 -9.73 -13.15
CA SER A 81 6.62 -11.03 -12.76
C SER A 81 7.64 -11.88 -12.00
N GLU A 82 8.89 -11.94 -12.45
CA GLU A 82 9.96 -12.72 -11.82
C GLU A 82 10.34 -12.17 -10.42
N VAL A 83 10.33 -10.84 -10.27
CA VAL A 83 10.55 -10.14 -8.98
C VAL A 83 9.46 -10.52 -7.98
N MET A 84 8.20 -10.58 -8.40
CA MET A 84 7.08 -10.99 -7.55
C MET A 84 7.16 -12.47 -7.14
N ASP A 85 7.53 -13.37 -8.06
CA ASP A 85 7.74 -14.79 -7.73
C ASP A 85 8.90 -14.93 -6.72
N SER A 86 9.99 -14.17 -6.91
CA SER A 86 11.14 -14.15 -6.00
C SER A 86 10.76 -13.62 -4.61
N MET A 87 9.95 -12.57 -4.54
CA MET A 87 9.43 -12.00 -3.29
C MET A 87 8.69 -13.05 -2.47
N LEU A 88 7.69 -13.70 -3.09
CA LEU A 88 6.88 -14.69 -2.39
C LEU A 88 7.73 -15.90 -1.97
N TYR A 89 8.67 -16.32 -2.82
CA TYR A 89 9.59 -17.42 -2.50
C TYR A 89 10.43 -17.10 -1.28
N LEU A 90 11.02 -15.91 -1.23
CA LEU A 90 11.83 -15.46 -0.10
C LEU A 90 10.99 -15.34 1.18
N ALA A 91 9.76 -14.81 1.08
CA ALA A 91 8.85 -14.70 2.22
C ALA A 91 8.41 -16.05 2.80
N LYS A 92 8.29 -17.08 1.95
CA LYS A 92 7.92 -18.45 2.37
C LYS A 92 9.14 -19.34 2.65
N SER A 93 10.36 -18.83 2.48
CA SER A 93 11.61 -19.55 2.72
C SER A 93 12.21 -19.22 4.10
N PRO A 94 13.13 -20.06 4.62
CA PRO A 94 13.92 -19.70 5.80
C PRO A 94 14.66 -18.37 5.61
N SER A 95 14.81 -17.60 6.70
CA SER A 95 15.40 -16.25 6.68
C SER A 95 16.81 -16.18 6.09
N GLU A 96 17.58 -17.27 6.16
CA GLU A 96 18.89 -17.40 5.52
C GLU A 96 18.83 -17.13 4.01
N LYS A 97 17.74 -17.51 3.32
CA LYS A 97 17.57 -17.26 1.89
C LYS A 97 17.47 -15.78 1.55
N VAL A 98 16.92 -14.97 2.45
CA VAL A 98 16.90 -13.52 2.30
C VAL A 98 18.32 -12.96 2.40
N ASN A 99 19.15 -13.49 3.29
CA ASN A 99 20.55 -13.09 3.43
C ASN A 99 21.40 -13.53 2.22
N ASP A 100 21.17 -14.73 1.70
CA ASP A 100 21.79 -15.21 0.46
C ASP A 100 21.45 -14.27 -0.71
N TRP A 101 20.18 -13.91 -0.86
CA TRP A 101 19.74 -13.01 -1.92
C TRP A 101 20.36 -11.61 -1.76
N LYS A 102 20.38 -11.05 -0.55
CA LYS A 102 21.00 -9.75 -0.24
C LYS A 102 22.51 -9.74 -0.53
N SER A 103 23.19 -10.84 -0.28
CA SER A 103 24.64 -11.00 -0.58
C SER A 103 24.93 -11.29 -2.04
N LYS A 104 23.89 -11.36 -2.90
CA LYS A 104 24.00 -11.71 -4.33
C LYS A 104 24.62 -13.10 -4.54
N SER A 105 24.39 -14.00 -3.59
CA SER A 105 24.70 -15.42 -3.75
C SER A 105 23.88 -16.04 -4.88
N TYR A 106 24.20 -17.28 -5.27
CA TYR A 106 23.43 -18.01 -6.27
C TYR A 106 21.93 -17.97 -5.95
N PHE A 107 21.13 -17.50 -6.89
CA PHE A 107 19.67 -17.50 -6.81
C PHE A 107 19.10 -18.31 -7.99
N PRO A 108 18.11 -19.19 -7.75
CA PRO A 108 17.53 -20.00 -8.80
C PRO A 108 16.87 -19.14 -9.88
N VAL A 109 16.87 -19.64 -11.12
CA VAL A 109 16.07 -19.04 -12.19
C VAL A 109 14.58 -19.16 -11.86
N ASP A 110 13.81 -18.22 -12.38
CA ASP A 110 12.40 -18.03 -12.09
C ASP A 110 11.52 -19.30 -12.26
N SER A 111 11.75 -20.12 -13.29
CA SER A 111 11.02 -21.40 -13.44
C SER A 111 11.25 -22.36 -12.27
N LYS A 112 12.46 -22.39 -11.71
CA LYS A 112 12.79 -23.17 -10.51
C LYS A 112 12.19 -22.52 -9.25
N VAL A 113 12.15 -21.19 -9.17
CA VAL A 113 11.48 -20.45 -8.08
C VAL A 113 10.01 -20.88 -8.00
N ARG A 114 9.27 -20.83 -9.12
CA ARG A 114 7.87 -21.27 -9.17
C ARG A 114 7.68 -22.74 -8.77
N GLN A 115 8.53 -23.64 -9.26
CA GLN A 115 8.47 -25.06 -8.89
C GLN A 115 8.74 -25.29 -7.40
N GLN A 116 9.59 -24.47 -6.78
CA GLN A 116 9.85 -24.54 -5.35
C GLN A 116 8.69 -23.95 -4.54
N LEU A 117 8.12 -22.83 -4.98
CA LEU A 117 6.94 -22.21 -4.38
C LEU A 117 5.78 -23.20 -4.23
N GLU A 118 5.47 -23.98 -5.27
CA GLU A 118 4.42 -25.01 -5.22
C GLU A 118 4.68 -26.12 -4.19
N LYS A 119 5.94 -26.31 -3.79
CA LYS A 119 6.33 -27.31 -2.79
C LYS A 119 6.32 -26.77 -1.37
N ILE A 120 6.67 -25.49 -1.19
CA ILE A 120 6.87 -24.89 0.14
C ILE A 120 5.67 -24.08 0.63
N SER A 121 4.77 -23.63 -0.26
CA SER A 121 3.60 -22.82 0.11
C SER A 121 2.30 -23.50 -0.29
N ASN A 122 1.58 -24.02 0.70
CA ASN A 122 0.25 -24.60 0.52
C ASN A 122 -0.74 -23.55 0.00
N ASP A 123 -0.70 -22.35 0.57
CA ASP A 123 -1.54 -21.20 0.17
C ASP A 123 -1.38 -20.88 -1.32
N TYR A 124 -0.12 -20.77 -1.79
CA TYR A 124 0.16 -20.53 -3.20
C TYR A 124 -0.37 -21.65 -4.09
N LYS A 125 -0.13 -22.91 -3.69
CA LYS A 125 -0.60 -24.09 -4.42
C LYS A 125 -2.12 -24.14 -4.51
N GLU A 126 -2.81 -23.86 -3.40
CA GLU A 126 -4.27 -23.84 -3.34
C GLU A 126 -4.83 -22.73 -4.25
N ILE A 127 -4.39 -21.47 -4.06
CA ILE A 127 -4.86 -20.35 -4.88
C ILE A 127 -4.57 -20.57 -6.37
N LYS A 128 -3.40 -21.09 -6.72
CA LYS A 128 -3.07 -21.43 -8.11
C LYS A 128 -4.02 -22.50 -8.68
N SER A 129 -4.39 -23.50 -7.88
CA SER A 129 -5.32 -24.56 -8.30
C SER A 129 -6.76 -24.07 -8.48
N LEU A 130 -7.16 -23.00 -7.78
CA LEU A 130 -8.45 -22.34 -7.92
C LEU A 130 -8.51 -21.41 -9.14
N LEU A 131 -7.36 -20.91 -9.60
CA LEU A 131 -7.25 -19.95 -10.70
C LEU A 131 -6.44 -20.52 -11.91
N PRO A 132 -6.72 -21.76 -12.38
CA PRO A 132 -5.85 -22.43 -13.35
C PRO A 132 -5.78 -21.68 -14.68
N ASP A 133 -6.90 -21.14 -15.17
CA ASP A 133 -6.96 -20.42 -16.44
C ASP A 133 -6.21 -19.09 -16.38
N PHE A 134 -6.28 -18.37 -15.26
CA PHE A 134 -5.54 -17.13 -15.07
C PHE A 134 -4.02 -17.37 -15.16
N PHE A 135 -3.51 -18.31 -14.36
CA PHE A 135 -2.08 -18.59 -14.32
C PHE A 135 -1.56 -19.20 -15.62
N ARG A 136 -2.35 -20.08 -16.26
CA ARG A 136 -2.01 -20.65 -17.56
C ARG A 136 -1.94 -19.57 -18.64
N HIS A 137 -2.94 -18.70 -18.73
CA HIS A 137 -2.94 -17.62 -19.73
C HIS A 137 -1.79 -16.64 -19.51
N HIS A 138 -1.52 -16.25 -18.26
CA HIS A 138 -0.35 -15.43 -17.94
C HIS A 138 0.96 -16.12 -18.38
N GLU A 139 1.14 -17.42 -18.13
CA GLU A 139 2.32 -18.17 -18.57
C GLU A 139 2.43 -18.23 -20.09
N GLU A 140 1.33 -18.44 -20.81
CA GLU A 140 1.28 -18.39 -22.27
C GLU A 140 1.71 -17.02 -22.82
N LEU A 141 1.27 -15.91 -22.19
CA LEU A 141 1.70 -14.55 -22.52
C LEU A 141 3.21 -14.36 -22.28
N ILE A 142 3.73 -14.80 -21.12
CA ILE A 142 5.16 -14.72 -20.81
C ILE A 142 6.00 -15.49 -21.84
N ILE A 143 5.55 -16.68 -22.27
CA ILE A 143 6.22 -17.47 -23.30
C ILE A 143 6.24 -16.74 -24.66
N LYS A 144 5.12 -16.08 -25.03
CA LYS A 144 5.05 -15.29 -26.27
C LYS A 144 6.04 -14.13 -26.24
N ILE A 145 6.05 -13.32 -25.18
CA ILE A 145 6.96 -12.17 -25.10
C ILE A 145 8.43 -12.59 -24.95
N HIS A 146 8.71 -13.77 -24.39
CA HIS A 146 10.07 -14.31 -24.30
C HIS A 146 10.71 -14.44 -25.69
N LYS A 147 9.94 -14.87 -26.70
CA LYS A 147 10.43 -14.92 -28.09
C LYS A 147 10.82 -13.54 -28.61
N ILE A 148 10.02 -12.51 -28.29
CA ILE A 148 10.28 -11.11 -28.68
C ILE A 148 11.55 -10.58 -28.00
N ILE A 149 11.71 -10.81 -26.70
CA ILE A 149 12.87 -10.38 -25.91
C ILE A 149 14.16 -11.01 -26.46
N HIS A 150 14.11 -12.31 -26.76
CA HIS A 150 15.27 -13.07 -27.24
C HIS A 150 15.48 -13.01 -28.76
N LYS A 151 14.72 -12.15 -29.45
CA LYS A 151 14.81 -11.94 -30.90
C LYS A 151 14.66 -13.23 -31.73
N GLN A 152 13.77 -14.12 -31.29
CA GLN A 152 13.53 -15.40 -31.95
C GLN A 152 12.51 -15.23 -33.08
N GLY A 153 13.00 -15.26 -34.32
CA GLY A 153 12.19 -15.03 -35.52
C GLY A 153 12.34 -13.61 -36.06
N PHE A 154 12.31 -13.43 -37.38
CA PHE A 154 12.54 -12.13 -38.02
C PHE A 154 11.46 -11.10 -37.64
N ASP A 155 10.26 -11.55 -37.32
CA ASP A 155 9.10 -10.79 -36.83
C ASP A 155 9.40 -9.99 -35.53
N THR A 156 10.45 -10.36 -34.81
CA THR A 156 10.84 -9.73 -33.54
C THR A 156 11.87 -8.59 -33.69
N PHE A 157 12.38 -8.33 -34.89
CA PHE A 157 13.46 -7.36 -35.12
C PHE A 157 12.96 -5.91 -35.25
N TYR A 158 13.76 -4.96 -34.76
CA TYR A 158 13.46 -3.51 -34.85
C TYR A 158 13.19 -3.05 -36.29
N GLN A 159 13.91 -3.61 -37.26
CA GLN A 159 13.82 -3.24 -38.67
C GLN A 159 12.40 -3.35 -39.25
N LEU A 160 11.56 -4.26 -38.74
CA LEU A 160 10.17 -4.40 -39.19
C LEU A 160 9.25 -3.25 -38.77
N ARG A 161 9.64 -2.52 -37.71
CA ARG A 161 8.90 -1.36 -37.21
C ARG A 161 9.18 -0.10 -38.03
N THR A 162 10.04 -0.15 -39.04
CA THR A 162 10.26 0.96 -39.97
C THR A 162 9.06 1.12 -40.93
N PRO A 163 8.70 2.34 -41.36
CA PRO A 163 7.53 2.58 -42.22
C PRO A 163 7.51 1.76 -43.51
N ILE A 164 8.68 1.47 -44.08
CA ILE A 164 8.83 0.68 -45.31
C ILE A 164 8.51 -0.79 -45.03
N ASN A 165 9.11 -1.37 -44.01
CA ASN A 165 8.93 -2.80 -43.73
C ASN A 165 7.55 -3.13 -43.17
N ARG A 166 6.89 -2.19 -42.47
CA ARG A 166 5.48 -2.32 -42.09
C ARG A 166 4.55 -2.54 -43.30
N LYS A 167 4.87 -1.96 -44.46
CA LYS A 167 4.05 -2.08 -45.68
C LYS A 167 4.32 -3.34 -46.50
N ILE A 168 5.51 -3.91 -46.35
CA ILE A 168 5.99 -5.03 -47.18
C ILE A 168 5.91 -6.37 -46.42
N THR A 169 5.81 -6.31 -45.09
CA THR A 169 5.66 -7.48 -44.22
C THR A 169 4.26 -7.55 -43.61
N ASN A 170 3.82 -8.74 -43.18
CA ASN A 170 2.58 -8.93 -42.43
C ASN A 170 2.72 -8.52 -40.94
N TYR A 171 3.60 -7.57 -40.62
CA TYR A 171 3.78 -7.09 -39.25
C TYR A 171 2.57 -6.26 -38.82
N SER A 172 1.91 -6.67 -37.75
CA SER A 172 0.79 -5.95 -37.13
C SER A 172 1.26 -5.23 -35.87
N GLN A 173 1.32 -3.89 -35.93
CA GLN A 173 1.57 -3.08 -34.74
C GLN A 173 0.43 -3.19 -33.73
N GLU A 174 -0.81 -3.33 -34.22
CA GLU A 174 -2.00 -3.49 -33.38
C GLU A 174 -1.94 -4.78 -32.56
N ASP A 175 -1.51 -5.90 -33.16
CA ASP A 175 -1.38 -7.18 -32.45
C ASP A 175 -0.26 -7.12 -31.39
N GLU A 176 0.84 -6.42 -31.67
CA GLU A 176 1.91 -6.23 -30.69
C GLU A 176 1.46 -5.34 -29.53
N ILE A 177 0.73 -4.25 -29.82
CA ILE A 177 0.15 -3.37 -28.81
C ILE A 177 -0.84 -4.17 -27.94
N ALA A 178 -1.70 -4.98 -28.56
CA ALA A 178 -2.65 -5.82 -27.85
C ALA A 178 -1.93 -6.83 -26.95
N LEU A 179 -0.93 -7.54 -27.46
CA LEU A 179 -0.09 -8.45 -26.68
C LEU A 179 0.59 -7.73 -25.51
N PHE A 180 1.16 -6.54 -25.75
CA PHE A 180 1.81 -5.74 -24.72
C PHE A 180 0.86 -5.35 -23.60
N LEU A 181 -0.29 -4.76 -23.95
CA LEU A 181 -1.29 -4.33 -22.98
C LEU A 181 -1.90 -5.51 -22.21
N GLU A 182 -2.21 -6.60 -22.90
CA GLU A 182 -2.75 -7.80 -22.27
C GLU A 182 -1.74 -8.40 -21.28
N THR A 183 -0.49 -8.55 -21.70
CA THR A 183 0.58 -9.06 -20.83
C THR A 183 0.77 -8.14 -19.61
N LEU A 184 0.80 -6.82 -19.81
CA LEU A 184 0.91 -5.85 -18.73
C LEU A 184 -0.25 -6.00 -17.72
N LYS A 185 -1.49 -6.02 -18.20
CA LYS A 185 -2.69 -6.12 -17.36
C LYS A 185 -2.71 -7.44 -16.58
N TYR A 186 -2.37 -8.56 -17.21
CA TYR A 186 -2.27 -9.86 -16.53
C TYR A 186 -1.13 -9.90 -15.50
N THR A 187 0.01 -9.26 -15.77
CA THR A 187 1.11 -9.17 -14.79
C THR A 187 0.73 -8.31 -13.58
N ILE A 188 -0.03 -7.22 -13.78
CA ILE A 188 -0.63 -6.47 -12.67
C ILE A 188 -1.60 -7.36 -11.88
N GLY A 189 -2.49 -8.08 -12.55
CA GLY A 189 -3.40 -9.03 -11.88
C GLY A 189 -2.66 -10.09 -11.07
N LYS A 190 -1.55 -10.63 -11.61
CA LYS A 190 -0.70 -11.59 -10.90
C LYS A 190 -0.07 -10.94 -9.67
N LEU A 191 0.43 -9.71 -9.78
CA LEU A 191 0.96 -8.95 -8.64
C LEU A 191 -0.07 -8.86 -7.51
N LEU A 192 -1.31 -8.51 -7.83
CA LEU A 192 -2.39 -8.42 -6.83
C LEU A 192 -2.65 -9.77 -6.15
N ILE A 193 -2.78 -10.84 -6.94
CA ILE A 193 -2.99 -12.20 -6.40
C ILE A 193 -1.85 -12.62 -5.47
N LEU A 194 -0.60 -12.39 -5.85
CA LEU A 194 0.55 -12.77 -5.03
C LEU A 194 0.64 -11.97 -3.73
N ILE A 195 0.16 -10.72 -3.73
CA ILE A 195 0.08 -9.92 -2.50
C ILE A 195 -0.99 -10.46 -1.56
N VAL A 196 -2.14 -10.92 -2.06
CA VAL A 196 -3.13 -11.60 -1.21
C VAL A 196 -2.56 -12.88 -0.57
N ILE A 197 -1.73 -13.63 -1.30
CA ILE A 197 -1.07 -14.85 -0.79
C ILE A 197 0.04 -14.50 0.23
N LEU A 198 0.67 -13.33 0.07
CA LEU A 198 1.67 -12.82 0.98
C LEU A 198 1.03 -12.32 2.29
N ASP A 199 -0.02 -11.51 2.16
CA ASP A 199 -0.70 -10.83 3.25
C ASP A 199 -2.23 -10.81 3.02
N PRO A 200 -2.97 -11.83 3.49
CA PRO A 200 -4.41 -11.95 3.23
C PRO A 200 -5.23 -10.85 3.91
N MET A 201 -4.61 -10.10 4.84
CA MET A 201 -5.20 -8.92 5.44
C MET A 201 -5.59 -7.88 4.39
N CYS A 202 -4.82 -7.71 3.30
CA CYS A 202 -5.17 -6.75 2.24
C CYS A 202 -6.52 -7.07 1.57
N LEU A 203 -6.87 -8.35 1.44
CA LEU A 203 -8.16 -8.77 0.92
C LEU A 203 -9.27 -8.63 1.97
N ALA A 204 -8.98 -8.93 3.24
CA ALA A 204 -9.94 -8.76 4.34
C ALA A 204 -10.32 -7.28 4.56
N LEU A 205 -9.37 -6.36 4.38
CA LEU A 205 -9.62 -4.92 4.43
C LEU A 205 -10.49 -4.45 3.24
N ALA A 206 -10.43 -5.14 2.10
CA ALA A 206 -11.29 -4.90 0.93
C ALA A 206 -12.61 -5.71 0.96
N ASP A 207 -12.81 -6.56 1.97
CA ASP A 207 -14.01 -7.39 2.12
C ASP A 207 -15.00 -6.71 3.05
N GLU A 208 -16.13 -6.26 2.51
CA GLU A 208 -17.17 -5.57 3.29
C GLU A 208 -17.66 -6.39 4.50
N ASN A 209 -17.64 -7.74 4.41
CA ASN A 209 -18.08 -8.62 5.49
C ASN A 209 -17.07 -8.74 6.65
N VAL A 210 -15.82 -8.29 6.45
CA VAL A 210 -14.71 -8.47 7.39
C VAL A 210 -14.13 -7.12 7.82
N ASN A 211 -14.00 -6.16 6.90
CA ASN A 211 -13.36 -4.86 7.13
C ASN A 211 -13.91 -4.11 8.35
N GLY A 212 -15.23 -4.12 8.54
CA GLY A 212 -15.90 -3.49 9.70
C GLY A 212 -15.55 -4.12 11.05
N LYS A 213 -14.99 -5.34 11.05
CA LYS A 213 -14.63 -6.10 12.26
C LYS A 213 -13.14 -5.97 12.62
N ILE A 214 -12.35 -5.32 11.77
CA ILE A 214 -10.91 -5.08 11.99
C ILE A 214 -10.75 -3.77 12.75
N ASN A 215 -10.77 -3.86 14.08
CA ASN A 215 -10.70 -2.72 15.01
C ASN A 215 -9.26 -2.17 15.20
N MET A 216 -8.50 -2.05 14.12
CA MET A 216 -7.13 -1.53 14.12
C MET A 216 -6.85 -0.77 12.83
N ASN A 217 -6.09 0.33 12.92
CA ASN A 217 -5.50 0.96 11.76
C ASN A 217 -4.19 0.26 11.39
N LEU A 218 -4.19 -0.47 10.28
CA LEU A 218 -3.05 -1.27 9.86
C LEU A 218 -2.24 -0.53 8.80
N MET A 219 -0.93 -0.79 8.74
CA MET A 219 -0.09 -0.35 7.63
C MET A 219 -0.37 -1.15 6.34
N THR A 220 -1.00 -2.33 6.46
CA THR A 220 -1.48 -3.07 5.29
C THR A 220 -2.62 -2.31 4.64
N GLU A 221 -2.51 -2.07 3.34
CA GLU A 221 -3.54 -1.39 2.55
C GLU A 221 -4.53 -2.39 1.93
N PRO A 222 -5.80 -1.99 1.71
CA PRO A 222 -6.76 -2.83 1.02
C PRO A 222 -6.36 -3.03 -0.44
N ILE A 223 -6.56 -4.24 -0.96
CA ILE A 223 -6.29 -4.52 -2.37
C ILE A 223 -7.43 -4.03 -3.26
N ASP A 224 -7.12 -3.53 -4.45
CA ASP A 224 -8.14 -3.23 -5.46
C ASP A 224 -8.70 -4.52 -6.07
N THR A 225 -9.83 -4.96 -5.52
CA THR A 225 -10.57 -6.13 -5.98
C THR A 225 -11.30 -5.88 -7.31
N THR A 226 -11.56 -4.62 -7.66
CA THR A 226 -12.32 -4.25 -8.86
C THR A 226 -11.48 -4.35 -10.13
N PHE A 227 -10.14 -4.35 -10.01
CA PHE A 227 -9.22 -4.50 -11.12
C PHE A 227 -9.52 -5.71 -12.01
N PHE A 228 -9.80 -6.87 -11.40
CA PHE A 228 -10.01 -8.10 -12.15
C PHE A 228 -11.24 -8.02 -13.07
N GLU A 229 -12.34 -7.45 -12.59
CA GLU A 229 -13.55 -7.27 -13.40
C GLU A 229 -13.39 -6.11 -14.38
N ASN A 230 -13.00 -4.92 -13.88
CA ASN A 230 -13.00 -3.69 -14.66
C ASN A 230 -11.90 -3.64 -15.74
N ILE A 231 -10.74 -4.27 -15.49
CA ILE A 231 -9.58 -4.20 -16.39
C ILE A 231 -9.36 -5.51 -17.15
N LEU A 232 -9.58 -6.66 -16.52
CA LEU A 232 -9.38 -7.97 -17.14
C LEU A 232 -10.68 -8.64 -17.62
N GLY A 233 -11.85 -8.15 -17.22
CA GLY A 233 -13.13 -8.80 -17.52
C GLY A 233 -13.33 -10.13 -16.79
N LEU A 234 -12.62 -10.35 -15.67
CA LEU A 234 -12.63 -11.59 -14.89
C LEU A 234 -13.29 -11.36 -13.53
N SER A 235 -14.62 -11.50 -13.46
CA SER A 235 -15.40 -11.22 -12.24
C SER A 235 -15.29 -12.28 -11.15
N ASP A 236 -14.75 -13.47 -11.46
CA ASP A 236 -14.73 -14.61 -10.54
C ASP A 236 -13.42 -14.82 -9.77
N ILE A 237 -12.38 -14.01 -10.05
CA ILE A 237 -11.06 -14.18 -9.40
C ILE A 237 -11.16 -14.00 -7.89
N VAL A 238 -11.78 -12.91 -7.43
CA VAL A 238 -11.88 -12.56 -6.01
C VAL A 238 -12.73 -13.59 -5.26
N SER A 239 -13.88 -13.99 -5.83
CA SER A 239 -14.76 -14.98 -5.20
C SER A 239 -14.11 -16.36 -5.09
N LYS A 240 -13.34 -16.78 -6.11
CA LYS A 240 -12.53 -18.00 -6.05
C LYS A 240 -11.47 -17.93 -4.96
N ILE A 241 -10.74 -16.83 -4.83
CA ILE A 241 -9.75 -16.66 -3.74
C ILE A 241 -10.45 -16.73 -2.37
N LYS A 242 -11.57 -16.00 -2.19
CA LYS A 242 -12.36 -16.04 -0.94
C LYS A 242 -12.92 -17.43 -0.62
N SER A 243 -13.10 -18.29 -1.63
CA SER A 243 -13.56 -19.66 -1.44
C SER A 243 -12.49 -20.63 -0.91
N SER A 244 -11.21 -20.24 -0.97
CA SER A 244 -10.09 -21.04 -0.46
C SER A 244 -10.17 -21.27 1.05
N ASN A 245 -9.67 -22.42 1.50
CA ASN A 245 -9.49 -22.70 2.92
C ASN A 245 -8.46 -21.72 3.50
N TYR A 246 -7.38 -21.42 2.78
CA TYR A 246 -6.41 -20.40 3.19
C TYR A 246 -7.05 -19.08 3.64
N TYR A 247 -7.92 -18.49 2.82
CA TYR A 247 -8.58 -17.23 3.18
C TYR A 247 -9.65 -17.41 4.26
N LYS A 248 -10.47 -18.47 4.18
CA LYS A 248 -11.50 -18.76 5.18
C LYS A 248 -10.91 -18.96 6.58
N ASP A 249 -9.84 -19.75 6.68
CA ASP A 249 -9.14 -20.00 7.93
C ASP A 249 -8.58 -18.68 8.49
N PHE A 250 -8.03 -17.82 7.63
CA PHE A 250 -7.57 -16.49 8.03
C PHE A 250 -8.70 -15.61 8.57
N VAL A 251 -9.83 -15.51 7.86
CA VAL A 251 -10.93 -14.61 8.28
C VAL A 251 -11.78 -15.17 9.41
N SER A 252 -11.69 -16.47 9.72
CA SER A 252 -12.41 -17.11 10.83
C SER A 252 -12.19 -16.39 12.18
N TYR A 253 -11.00 -15.81 12.38
CA TYR A 253 -10.68 -15.00 13.56
C TYR A 253 -11.63 -13.79 13.75
N PHE A 254 -12.15 -13.25 12.66
CA PHE A 254 -13.01 -12.06 12.67
C PHE A 254 -14.50 -12.40 12.70
N GLU A 255 -14.92 -13.64 12.48
CA GLU A 255 -16.35 -13.99 12.29
C GLU A 255 -17.22 -13.57 13.47
N GLU A 256 -16.77 -13.85 14.69
CA GLU A 256 -17.47 -13.56 15.95
C GLU A 256 -17.18 -12.16 16.51
N LYS A 257 -16.32 -11.37 15.84
CA LYS A 257 -15.98 -10.03 16.29
C LYS A 257 -17.15 -9.08 16.03
N GLU A 258 -17.36 -8.18 16.98
CA GLU A 258 -18.33 -7.11 16.85
C GLU A 258 -17.93 -6.18 15.69
N GLU A 259 -18.91 -5.81 14.88
CA GLU A 259 -18.74 -4.89 13.76
C GLU A 259 -18.76 -3.43 14.26
N MET A 260 -17.80 -2.62 13.82
CA MET A 260 -17.74 -1.20 14.13
C MET A 260 -18.93 -0.47 13.50
N LEU A 261 -19.58 0.38 14.30
CA LEU A 261 -20.48 1.40 13.78
C LEU A 261 -19.70 2.35 12.86
N PRO A 262 -20.32 2.95 11.83
CA PRO A 262 -19.62 3.86 10.91
C PRO A 262 -18.86 5.00 11.60
N VAL A 263 -19.40 5.51 12.72
CA VAL A 263 -18.74 6.57 13.51
C VAL A 263 -17.50 6.07 14.26
N THR A 264 -17.50 4.82 14.72
CA THR A 264 -16.35 4.17 15.36
C THR A 264 -15.30 3.80 14.31
N TYR A 265 -15.75 3.31 13.15
CA TYR A 265 -14.91 3.03 12.00
C TYR A 265 -14.12 4.28 11.58
N SER A 266 -14.79 5.43 11.45
CA SER A 266 -14.15 6.69 11.08
C SER A 266 -13.05 7.11 12.06
N VAL A 267 -13.24 6.87 13.36
CA VAL A 267 -12.19 7.10 14.36
C VAL A 267 -11.01 6.17 14.12
N ILE A 268 -11.25 4.86 14.13
CA ILE A 268 -10.16 3.86 14.14
C ILE A 268 -9.45 3.81 12.79
N ARG A 269 -10.18 3.85 11.68
CA ARG A 269 -9.67 3.57 10.33
C ARG A 269 -9.39 4.82 9.51
N GLU A 270 -10.12 5.91 9.74
CA GLU A 270 -9.96 7.16 9.02
C GLU A 270 -9.33 8.27 9.88
N GLN A 271 -9.04 7.97 11.14
CA GLN A 271 -8.45 8.90 12.10
C GLN A 271 -9.27 10.20 12.23
N PHE A 272 -10.60 10.08 12.19
CA PHE A 272 -11.54 11.20 12.22
C PHE A 272 -12.58 11.07 13.33
N TRP A 273 -12.70 12.11 14.15
CA TRP A 273 -13.70 12.21 15.22
C TRP A 273 -14.89 13.09 14.79
N ASN A 274 -16.07 12.48 14.68
CA ASN A 274 -17.31 13.24 14.59
C ASN A 274 -17.82 13.63 15.99
N ILE A 275 -17.60 14.88 16.39
CA ILE A 275 -17.89 15.37 17.75
C ILE A 275 -19.40 15.35 18.05
N ASP A 276 -20.25 15.54 17.04
CA ASP A 276 -21.71 15.50 17.22
C ASP A 276 -22.23 14.08 17.48
N LYS A 277 -21.37 13.07 17.33
CA LYS A 277 -21.68 11.65 17.41
C LYS A 277 -20.92 10.92 18.52
N LEU A 278 -20.33 11.64 19.47
CA LEU A 278 -19.58 11.03 20.58
C LEU A 278 -20.41 10.04 21.40
N ASN A 279 -21.71 10.26 21.58
CA ASN A 279 -22.58 9.30 22.29
C ASN A 279 -22.72 7.96 21.53
N GLU A 280 -22.67 7.99 20.20
CA GLU A 280 -22.73 6.77 19.39
C GLU A 280 -21.38 6.02 19.43
N ILE A 281 -20.26 6.76 19.41
CA ILE A 281 -18.92 6.20 19.59
C ILE A 281 -18.77 5.58 20.99
N GLU A 282 -19.36 6.19 22.02
CA GLU A 282 -19.35 5.69 23.40
C GLU A 282 -19.94 4.29 23.54
N ASN A 283 -20.93 3.93 22.71
CA ASN A 283 -21.52 2.59 22.70
C ASN A 283 -20.50 1.49 22.34
N GLN A 284 -19.43 1.86 21.65
CA GLN A 284 -18.31 0.98 21.29
C GLN A 284 -16.98 1.46 21.88
N PHE A 285 -17.02 2.13 23.03
CA PHE A 285 -15.82 2.65 23.70
C PHE A 285 -14.76 1.57 23.97
N HIS A 286 -15.16 0.30 24.17
CA HIS A 286 -14.23 -0.81 24.37
C HIS A 286 -13.32 -1.09 23.16
N MET A 287 -13.77 -0.77 21.94
CA MET A 287 -13.01 -0.97 20.71
C MET A 287 -11.86 0.01 20.55
N LEU A 288 -11.96 1.19 21.16
CA LEU A 288 -10.96 2.25 21.05
C LEU A 288 -9.63 1.82 21.69
N SER A 289 -8.52 2.19 21.06
CA SER A 289 -7.20 2.07 21.64
C SER A 289 -7.06 2.95 22.90
N THR A 290 -6.03 2.71 23.71
CA THR A 290 -5.80 3.49 24.93
C THR A 290 -5.67 4.99 24.64
N ASP A 291 -5.01 5.32 23.53
CA ASP A 291 -4.82 6.70 23.07
C ASP A 291 -6.13 7.31 22.57
N GLU A 292 -6.90 6.56 21.78
CA GLU A 292 -8.22 6.99 21.32
C GLU A 292 -9.19 7.19 22.48
N LYS A 293 -9.15 6.35 23.51
CA LYS A 293 -9.94 6.52 24.74
C LYS A 293 -9.59 7.82 25.45
N PHE A 294 -8.31 8.19 25.46
CA PHE A 294 -7.88 9.47 26.04
C PHE A 294 -8.42 10.65 25.24
N MET A 295 -8.26 10.63 23.92
CA MET A 295 -8.82 11.65 23.01
C MET A 295 -10.35 11.75 23.13
N PHE A 296 -11.05 10.62 23.20
CA PHE A 296 -12.50 10.57 23.42
C PHE A 296 -12.90 11.30 24.70
N ASN A 297 -12.23 11.02 25.83
CA ASN A 297 -12.53 11.66 27.11
C ASN A 297 -12.29 13.17 27.07
N ILE A 298 -11.26 13.62 26.36
CA ILE A 298 -10.99 15.04 26.12
C ILE A 298 -12.18 15.66 25.37
N LEU A 299 -12.58 15.09 24.24
CA LEU A 299 -13.70 15.59 23.44
C LEU A 299 -15.02 15.57 24.22
N LYS A 300 -15.30 14.48 24.96
CA LYS A 300 -16.51 14.31 25.77
C LYS A 300 -16.61 15.34 26.90
N SER A 301 -15.48 15.85 27.40
CA SER A 301 -15.45 16.91 28.42
C SER A 301 -15.80 18.32 27.90
N GLY A 302 -16.05 18.43 26.57
CA GLY A 302 -16.43 19.65 25.88
C GLY A 302 -15.26 20.44 25.29
N ILE A 303 -14.04 19.89 25.31
CA ILE A 303 -12.86 20.53 24.72
C ILE A 303 -13.00 20.55 23.19
N LYS A 304 -12.93 21.76 22.63
CA LYS A 304 -13.00 21.98 21.18
C LYS A 304 -11.62 21.84 20.53
N ALA A 305 -11.13 20.61 20.47
CA ALA A 305 -9.96 20.27 19.67
C ALA A 305 -10.34 20.26 18.19
N SER A 306 -9.41 20.66 17.32
CA SER A 306 -9.49 20.55 15.86
C SER A 306 -8.70 19.35 15.36
N LEU A 307 -7.47 19.18 15.86
CA LEU A 307 -6.63 18.01 15.62
C LEU A 307 -5.98 17.56 16.92
N PHE A 308 -5.69 16.27 16.98
CA PHE A 308 -4.74 15.68 17.91
C PHE A 308 -3.51 15.23 17.14
N TYR A 309 -2.31 15.53 17.64
CA TYR A 309 -1.08 14.99 17.09
C TYR A 309 -0.36 14.16 18.15
N TYR A 310 0.27 13.07 17.72
CA TYR A 310 1.04 12.15 18.55
C TYR A 310 2.34 11.75 17.84
N ALA A 311 3.21 10.98 18.49
CA ALA A 311 4.50 10.53 17.94
C ALA A 311 5.34 11.68 17.36
N GLY A 312 5.47 12.77 18.12
CA GLY A 312 6.22 13.96 17.69
C GLY A 312 5.63 14.67 16.47
N GLY A 313 4.31 14.56 16.24
CA GLY A 313 3.60 15.21 15.15
C GLY A 313 3.37 14.33 13.92
N LEU A 314 4.00 13.15 13.84
CA LEU A 314 3.93 12.29 12.65
C LEU A 314 2.58 11.60 12.49
N GLY A 315 1.88 11.34 13.58
CA GLY A 315 0.52 10.83 13.57
C GLY A 315 -0.48 11.91 13.97
N TRP A 316 -1.68 11.86 13.40
CA TRP A 316 -2.75 12.77 13.79
C TRP A 316 -4.14 12.15 13.72
N TYR A 317 -5.04 12.71 14.51
CA TYR A 317 -6.48 12.56 14.35
C TYR A 317 -7.08 13.94 14.07
N SER A 318 -8.04 13.98 13.16
CA SER A 318 -8.82 15.19 12.88
C SER A 318 -10.20 15.09 13.53
N THR A 319 -10.88 16.22 13.64
CA THR A 319 -12.22 16.27 14.22
C THR A 319 -13.15 17.11 13.34
N SER A 320 -14.46 16.99 13.56
CA SER A 320 -15.46 17.85 12.90
C SER A 320 -15.33 19.35 13.26
N ASN A 321 -14.57 19.72 14.29
CA ASN A 321 -14.17 21.11 14.55
C ASN A 321 -13.01 21.50 13.62
N MET A 322 -13.32 21.88 12.39
CA MET A 322 -12.30 22.18 11.37
C MET A 322 -11.25 23.18 11.86
N SER A 323 -9.97 22.89 11.58
CA SER A 323 -8.87 23.78 11.89
C SER A 323 -8.94 25.06 11.03
N ASN A 324 -8.62 26.20 11.64
CA ASN A 324 -8.44 27.45 10.93
C ASN A 324 -7.09 27.50 10.18
N LEU A 325 -6.18 26.55 10.40
CA LEU A 325 -4.88 26.49 9.75
C LEU A 325 -5.06 26.18 8.25
N LYS A 326 -4.83 27.18 7.40
CA LYS A 326 -5.04 27.06 5.95
C LYS A 326 -4.02 26.16 5.23
N GLU A 327 -2.85 25.99 5.82
CA GLU A 327 -1.74 25.21 5.25
C GLU A 327 -1.38 24.11 6.24
N PHE A 328 -1.65 22.86 5.87
CA PHE A 328 -1.19 21.72 6.64
C PHE A 328 0.31 21.53 6.43
N SER A 329 1.09 21.80 7.47
CA SER A 329 2.54 21.55 7.47
C SER A 329 2.96 20.98 8.82
N VAL A 330 3.44 19.75 8.84
CA VAL A 330 3.94 19.08 10.05
C VAL A 330 5.46 19.08 10.01
N ASN A 331 6.10 19.59 11.07
CA ASN A 331 7.54 19.50 11.27
C ASN A 331 7.80 19.02 12.70
N THR A 332 8.42 17.84 12.84
CA THR A 332 8.74 17.25 14.15
C THR A 332 9.53 18.19 15.06
N ILE A 333 10.36 19.07 14.49
CA ILE A 333 11.12 20.07 15.27
C ILE A 333 10.16 21.04 15.98
N ASP A 334 9.06 21.44 15.35
CA ASP A 334 8.09 22.34 15.96
C ASP A 334 7.40 21.66 17.16
N PHE A 335 7.03 20.39 17.01
CA PHE A 335 6.44 19.60 18.10
C PHE A 335 7.41 19.37 19.27
N GLN A 336 8.69 19.15 18.99
CA GLN A 336 9.72 19.10 20.04
C GLN A 336 9.85 20.44 20.77
N ASN A 337 9.75 21.57 20.06
CA ASN A 337 9.79 22.89 20.66
C ASN A 337 8.56 23.13 21.54
N TYR A 338 7.37 22.73 21.09
CA TYR A 338 6.15 22.82 21.90
C TYR A 338 6.26 22.00 23.19
N ALA A 339 6.80 20.78 23.12
CA ALA A 339 6.99 19.93 24.29
C ALA A 339 8.00 20.48 25.31
N LYS A 340 9.02 21.21 24.85
CA LYS A 340 10.07 21.81 25.71
C LYS A 340 9.74 23.22 26.20
N SER A 341 8.63 23.80 25.74
CA SER A 341 8.22 25.15 26.12
C SER A 341 7.94 25.26 27.62
N ARG A 342 8.14 26.46 28.17
CA ARG A 342 7.76 26.77 29.56
C ARG A 342 6.24 26.83 29.73
N GLU A 343 5.53 27.19 28.66
CA GLU A 343 4.07 27.26 28.64
C GLU A 343 3.54 26.05 27.87
N SER A 344 2.90 25.11 28.56
CA SER A 344 2.37 23.89 27.93
C SER A 344 1.08 24.15 27.14
N PHE A 345 0.28 25.15 27.52
CA PHE A 345 -1.04 25.42 26.94
C PHE A 345 -1.05 26.69 26.09
N ASN A 346 -1.92 26.70 25.07
CA ASN A 346 -2.20 27.87 24.23
C ASN A 346 -0.96 28.45 23.52
N GLN A 347 0.00 27.59 23.15
CA GLN A 347 1.17 28.00 22.38
C GLN A 347 0.74 28.41 20.97
N LYS A 348 1.07 29.63 20.56
CA LYS A 348 0.59 30.16 19.28
C LYS A 348 1.25 29.45 18.09
N ARG A 349 0.44 28.99 17.13
CA ARG A 349 0.87 28.43 15.83
C ARG A 349 0.11 29.13 14.71
N LYS A 350 0.73 30.16 14.09
CA LYS A 350 0.07 31.04 13.10
C LYS A 350 -1.26 31.58 13.65
N ASN A 351 -2.40 31.10 13.13
CA ASN A 351 -3.77 31.50 13.47
C ASN A 351 -4.54 30.45 14.29
N VAL A 352 -3.85 29.42 14.78
CA VAL A 352 -4.35 28.40 15.72
C VAL A 352 -3.42 28.34 16.93
N TYR A 353 -3.74 27.45 17.86
CA TYR A 353 -2.99 27.24 19.09
C TYR A 353 -2.73 25.75 19.30
N ILE A 354 -1.61 25.44 19.95
CA ILE A 354 -1.21 24.09 20.35
C ILE A 354 -1.15 24.06 21.88
N SER A 355 -1.80 23.07 22.47
CA SER A 355 -1.67 22.72 23.89
C SER A 355 -1.06 21.33 24.00
N VAL A 356 -0.17 21.15 24.97
CA VAL A 356 0.61 19.92 25.15
C VAL A 356 0.26 19.31 26.50
N ILE A 357 -0.10 18.04 26.49
CA ILE A 357 -0.33 17.24 27.70
C ILE A 357 0.44 15.93 27.58
N LYS A 358 0.79 15.31 28.70
CA LYS A 358 1.44 13.99 28.64
C LYS A 358 0.44 12.94 28.22
N GLN A 359 0.89 12.09 27.31
CA GLN A 359 0.18 10.89 26.89
C GLN A 359 0.74 9.67 27.61
N SER A 360 2.06 9.64 27.83
CA SER A 360 2.75 8.62 28.63
C SER A 360 3.90 9.26 29.41
N LYS A 361 4.76 8.44 30.05
CA LYS A 361 5.96 8.94 30.73
C LYS A 361 6.92 9.64 29.75
N ASP A 362 6.99 9.15 28.51
CA ASP A 362 7.98 9.56 27.51
C ASP A 362 7.39 10.22 26.26
N ASP A 363 6.06 10.34 26.16
CA ASP A 363 5.38 10.91 24.99
C ASP A 363 4.27 11.91 25.34
N PHE A 364 3.98 12.78 24.38
CA PHE A 364 3.05 13.89 24.51
C PHE A 364 1.94 13.84 23.46
N LEU A 365 0.74 14.19 23.91
CA LEU A 365 -0.39 14.48 23.04
C LEU A 365 -0.45 15.99 22.80
N PHE A 366 -0.47 16.39 21.54
CA PHE A 366 -0.58 17.78 21.13
C PHE A 366 -1.98 18.05 20.62
N ILE A 367 -2.66 19.01 21.22
CA ILE A 367 -4.04 19.37 20.89
C ILE A 367 -3.99 20.68 20.13
N GLU A 368 -4.41 20.66 18.86
CA GLU A 368 -4.65 21.87 18.10
C GLU A 368 -6.07 22.38 18.34
N HIS A 369 -6.21 23.69 18.52
CA HIS A 369 -7.49 24.33 18.73
C HIS A 369 -7.49 25.76 18.17
N ASN A 370 -8.68 26.22 17.79
CA ASN A 370 -8.86 27.50 17.09
C ASN A 370 -8.88 28.71 18.04
N MET A 371 -9.18 28.50 19.32
CA MET A 371 -9.33 29.55 20.32
C MET A 371 -8.58 29.13 21.60
N PRO A 372 -7.86 30.04 22.27
CA PRO A 372 -7.14 29.69 23.50
C PRO A 372 -8.07 29.06 24.53
N PHE A 373 -7.63 27.93 25.09
CA PHE A 373 -8.32 27.31 26.22
C PHE A 373 -8.31 28.23 27.43
N ASN A 374 -9.47 28.34 28.06
CA ASN A 374 -9.61 29.05 29.33
C ASN A 374 -9.10 28.20 30.51
N LYS A 375 -9.10 28.79 31.71
CA LYS A 375 -8.59 28.12 32.91
C LYS A 375 -9.35 26.83 33.26
N ASP A 376 -10.68 26.81 33.06
CA ASP A 376 -11.49 25.63 33.37
C ASP A 376 -11.21 24.50 32.38
N GLU A 377 -11.04 24.83 31.11
CA GLU A 377 -10.63 23.88 30.07
C GLU A 377 -9.25 23.29 30.34
N ILE A 378 -8.27 24.13 30.72
CA ILE A 378 -6.93 23.69 31.10
C ILE A 378 -6.99 22.77 32.33
N ASN A 379 -7.76 23.14 33.36
CA ASN A 379 -7.90 22.32 34.56
C ASN A 379 -8.52 20.94 34.25
N LYS A 380 -9.53 20.88 33.37
CA LYS A 380 -10.10 19.61 32.89
C LYS A 380 -9.05 18.75 32.19
N LEU A 381 -8.24 19.34 31.31
CA LEU A 381 -7.18 18.62 30.60
C LEU A 381 -6.14 18.03 31.57
N LEU A 382 -5.72 18.80 32.57
CA LEU A 382 -4.78 18.34 33.61
C LEU A 382 -5.38 17.22 34.48
N GLU A 383 -6.67 17.29 34.80
CA GLU A 383 -7.35 16.21 35.53
C GLU A 383 -7.43 14.91 34.70
N LEU A 384 -7.73 15.04 33.40
CA LEU A 384 -7.76 13.91 32.47
C LEU A 384 -6.37 13.30 32.27
N GLU A 385 -5.34 14.13 32.10
CA GLU A 385 -3.93 13.71 32.01
C GLU A 385 -3.55 12.88 33.25
N LYS A 386 -3.83 13.38 34.45
CA LYS A 386 -3.54 12.65 35.69
C LYS A 386 -4.23 11.28 35.72
N LYS A 387 -5.54 11.22 35.44
CA LYS A 387 -6.29 9.96 35.44
C LYS A 387 -5.76 8.98 34.39
N HIS A 388 -5.37 9.48 33.22
CA HIS A 388 -4.83 8.67 32.14
C HIS A 388 -3.46 8.07 32.52
N LEU A 389 -2.55 8.86 33.07
CA LEU A 389 -1.25 8.38 33.53
C LEU A 389 -1.37 7.35 34.65
N GLU A 390 -2.27 7.57 35.62
CA GLU A 390 -2.56 6.58 36.68
C GLU A 390 -3.11 5.26 36.11
N TYR A 391 -3.95 5.33 35.06
CA TYR A 391 -4.43 4.15 34.36
C TYR A 391 -3.30 3.39 33.64
N LEU A 392 -2.42 4.11 32.94
CA LEU A 392 -1.27 3.51 32.25
C LEU A 392 -0.31 2.82 33.21
N GLU A 393 0.03 3.46 34.34
CA GLU A 393 0.89 2.85 35.36
C GLU A 393 0.31 1.54 35.90
N LYS A 394 -1.02 1.48 36.08
CA LYS A 394 -1.70 0.26 36.49
C LYS A 394 -1.61 -0.82 35.41
N CYS A 395 -1.78 -0.47 34.14
CA CYS A 395 -1.64 -1.41 33.03
C CYS A 395 -0.21 -1.95 32.91
N GLU A 396 0.81 -1.09 33.00
CA GLU A 396 2.23 -1.48 33.01
C GLU A 396 2.52 -2.49 34.12
N TYR A 397 2.06 -2.19 35.35
CA TYR A 397 2.26 -3.07 36.50
C TYR A 397 1.62 -4.47 36.34
N GLU A 398 0.42 -4.54 35.77
CA GLU A 398 -0.24 -5.83 35.51
C GLU A 398 0.42 -6.60 34.37
N MET A 399 0.91 -5.93 33.33
CA MET A 399 1.71 -6.56 32.27
C MET A 399 3.01 -7.16 32.81
N ASP A 400 3.73 -6.42 33.66
CA ASP A 400 4.98 -6.89 34.27
C ASP A 400 4.77 -8.15 35.12
N LYS A 401 3.63 -8.28 35.81
CA LYS A 401 3.30 -9.51 36.53
C LYS A 401 3.11 -10.70 35.60
N ILE A 402 2.45 -10.50 34.47
CA ILE A 402 2.19 -11.56 33.49
C ILE A 402 3.48 -12.01 32.82
N LEU A 403 4.38 -11.07 32.49
CA LEU A 403 5.64 -11.36 31.81
C LEU A 403 6.72 -11.98 32.73
N ASN A 404 6.57 -11.82 34.04
CA ASN A 404 7.47 -12.41 35.05
C ASN A 404 6.95 -13.74 35.65
N LEU A 405 5.84 -14.27 35.11
CA LEU A 405 5.32 -15.63 35.34
C LEU A 405 5.66 -16.52 34.14
#